data_AF-A0A7V2CJX6-F1
#
_entry.id   AF-A0A7V2CJX6-F1
#
_cell.length_a   1.000
_cell.length_b   1.000
_cell.length_c   1.000
_cell.angle_alpha   90.00
_cell.angle_beta   90.00
_cell.angle_gamma   90.00
#
_symmetry.space_group_name_H-M   'P 1'
#
loop_
_entity.id
_entity.type
_entity.pdbx_description
1 polymer ?
#
loop_
_entity_poly.entity_id
_entity_poly.type
_entity_poly.pdbx_seq_one_letter_code
_entity_poly.pdbx_strand_id
1 'polypeptide(L)'
;HVLHHREHEAFFVLEGEVSVTVAGQQRSLRTGQLLHAPRDVPHHFTNPAAAPARLLVWAVPAGLEKFFAELRGSPPVGGAMPATPTPQEIARLLAIAPKYGLEILAPR
;
A
#
# COMPACT_ATOMS: atom_id res chain seq x y z
N HIS A 1 1.21 7.91 -5.27
CA HIS A 1 0.06 7.79 -4.33
C HIS A 1 -0.94 6.82 -4.94
N VAL A 2 -1.70 6.09 -4.14
CA VAL A 2 -2.83 5.27 -4.60
C VAL A 2 -4.13 5.97 -4.23
N LEU A 3 -5.09 5.92 -5.13
CA LEU A 3 -6.48 6.32 -4.92
C LEU A 3 -7.37 5.09 -5.10
N HIS A 4 -8.13 4.74 -4.06
CA HIS A 4 -9.10 3.66 -4.11
C HIS A 4 -10.49 4.22 -4.42
N HIS A 5 -11.14 3.73 -5.47
CA HIS A 5 -12.51 4.08 -5.83
C HIS A 5 -13.56 3.11 -5.27
N ARG A 6 -13.12 2.05 -4.60
CA ARG A 6 -13.99 1.00 -4.06
C ARG A 6 -13.83 0.86 -2.56
N GLU A 7 -12.58 0.78 -2.10
CA GLU A 7 -12.26 0.50 -0.71
C GLU A 7 -11.85 1.76 0.08
N HIS A 8 -12.12 1.71 1.38
CA HIS A 8 -11.37 2.44 2.39
C HIS A 8 -10.18 1.58 2.81
N GLU A 9 -9.05 2.19 3.14
CA GLU A 9 -7.88 1.48 3.66
C GLU A 9 -7.53 2.00 5.06
N ALA A 10 -6.98 1.15 5.91
CA ALA A 10 -6.48 1.57 7.22
C ALA A 10 -5.12 0.93 7.52
N PHE A 11 -4.29 1.70 8.23
CA PHE A 11 -2.93 1.36 8.61
C PHE A 11 -2.85 1.31 10.13
N PHE A 12 -2.55 0.14 10.69
CA PHE A 12 -2.29 -0.04 12.12
C PHE A 12 -0.86 -0.50 12.34
N VAL A 13 -0.10 0.20 13.18
CA VAL A 13 1.30 -0.14 13.43
C VAL A 13 1.42 -1.18 14.53
N LEU A 14 1.88 -2.37 14.18
CA LEU A 14 2.16 -3.45 15.11
C LEU A 14 3.53 -3.29 15.77
N GLU A 15 4.51 -2.77 15.03
CA GLU A 15 5.88 -2.60 15.49
C GLU A 15 6.59 -1.51 14.67
N GLY A 16 7.42 -0.69 15.32
CA GLY A 16 8.20 0.36 14.68
C GLY A 16 7.43 1.67 14.45
N GLU A 17 7.85 2.40 13.41
CA GLU A 17 7.31 3.69 13.00
C GLU A 17 7.18 3.74 11.48
N VAL A 18 6.08 4.30 10.97
CA VAL A 18 5.86 4.53 9.53
C VAL A 18 5.37 5.94 9.28
N SER A 19 5.68 6.46 8.10
CA SER A 19 5.08 7.71 7.64
C SER A 19 3.90 7.41 6.72
N VAL A 20 2.73 7.96 7.02
CA VAL A 20 1.53 7.81 6.19
C VAL A 20 1.05 9.18 5.76
N THR A 21 0.80 9.34 4.46
CA THR A 21 0.27 10.57 3.88
C THR A 21 -1.14 10.32 3.38
N VAL A 22 -2.12 11.08 3.85
CA VAL A 22 -3.52 11.03 3.41
C VAL A 22 -4.00 12.45 3.09
N ALA A 23 -4.62 12.64 1.93
CA ALA A 23 -5.04 13.97 1.45
C ALA A 23 -3.90 15.02 1.47
N GLY A 24 -2.66 14.60 1.23
CA GLY A 24 -1.48 15.46 1.26
C GLY A 24 -0.96 15.81 2.66
N GLN A 25 -1.60 15.33 3.73
CA GLN A 25 -1.13 15.50 5.10
C GLN A 25 -0.32 14.28 5.55
N GLN A 26 0.96 14.50 5.82
CA GLN A 26 1.86 13.47 6.33
C GLN A 26 1.74 13.37 7.85
N ARG A 27 1.70 12.13 8.36
CA ARG A 27 1.70 11.80 9.80
C ARG A 27 2.70 10.67 10.04
N SER A 28 3.46 10.76 11.12
CA SER A 28 4.23 9.62 11.64
C SER A 28 3.32 8.81 12.57
N LEU A 29 3.22 7.50 12.31
CA LEU A 29 2.48 6.54 13.14
C LEU A 29 3.47 5.63 13.85
N ARG A 30 3.33 5.52 15.16
CA ARG A 30 4.08 4.64 16.05
C ARG A 30 3.23 3.42 16.42
N THR A 31 3.88 2.42 16.99
CA THR A 31 3.23 1.19 17.50
C THR A 31 1.96 1.50 18.30
N GLY A 32 0.87 0.79 17.97
CA GLY A 32 -0.45 0.96 18.58
C GLY A 32 -1.30 2.09 17.97
N GLN A 33 -0.77 2.87 17.03
CA GLN A 33 -1.53 3.92 16.34
C GLN A 33 -2.17 3.41 15.06
N LEU A 34 -3.34 3.98 14.75
CA LEU A 34 -4.15 3.71 13.58
C LEU A 34 -4.34 4.98 12.75
N LEU A 35 -4.30 4.85 11.43
CA LEU A 35 -4.76 5.89 10.52
C LEU A 35 -5.69 5.28 9.47
N HIS A 36 -6.84 5.93 9.26
CA HIS A 36 -7.81 5.56 8.23
C HIS A 36 -7.66 6.48 7.01
N ALA A 37 -7.56 5.88 5.83
CA ALA A 37 -7.56 6.52 4.53
C ALA A 37 -8.92 6.26 3.84
N PRO A 38 -9.79 7.28 3.75
CA PRO A 38 -11.08 7.11 3.10
C PRO A 38 -10.95 6.76 1.60
N ARG A 39 -11.97 6.07 1.07
CA ARG A 39 -12.18 5.95 -0.38
C ARG A 39 -12.17 7.32 -1.05
N ASP A 40 -11.69 7.36 -2.28
CA ASP A 40 -11.56 8.56 -3.11
C ASP A 40 -10.64 9.64 -2.49
N VAL A 41 -9.77 9.24 -1.53
CA VAL A 41 -8.72 10.10 -0.97
C VAL A 41 -7.33 9.52 -1.27
N PRO A 42 -6.46 10.26 -1.99
CA PRO A 42 -5.11 9.80 -2.29
C PRO A 42 -4.27 9.56 -1.03
N HIS A 43 -3.59 8.42 -1.00
CA HIS A 43 -2.70 8.07 0.10
C HIS A 43 -1.47 7.26 -0.32
N HIS A 44 -0.48 7.22 0.56
CA HIS A 44 0.67 6.31 0.51
C HIS A 44 1.28 6.19 1.90
N PHE A 45 2.16 5.21 2.10
CA PHE A 45 3.01 5.12 3.27
C PHE A 45 4.46 4.83 2.88
N THR A 46 5.39 5.19 3.76
CA THR A 46 6.81 4.86 3.65
C THR A 46 7.35 4.41 5.01
N ASN A 47 8.38 3.55 4.98
CA ASN A 47 9.21 3.29 6.15
C ASN A 47 10.51 4.10 6.00
N PRO A 48 10.67 5.23 6.70
CA PRO A 48 11.88 6.04 6.61
C PRO A 48 13.04 5.48 7.46
N ALA A 49 12.80 4.49 8.32
CA ALA A 49 13.81 3.93 9.21
C ALA A 49 14.63 2.83 8.51
N ALA A 50 15.86 2.61 9.01
CA ALA A 50 16.70 1.50 8.57
C ALA A 50 16.19 0.13 9.05
N ALA A 51 15.39 0.12 10.13
CA ALA A 51 14.80 -1.09 10.69
C ALA A 51 13.44 -1.39 10.03
N PRO A 52 13.04 -2.67 9.89
CA PRO A 52 11.70 -3.03 9.45
C PRO A 52 10.62 -2.50 10.40
N ALA A 53 9.48 -2.12 9.83
CA ALA A 53 8.24 -1.86 10.56
C ALA A 53 7.20 -2.92 10.21
N ARG A 54 6.27 -3.19 11.13
CA ARG A 54 5.17 -4.14 10.89
C ARG A 54 3.85 -3.41 10.95
N LEU A 55 3.07 -3.55 9.88
CA LEU A 55 1.74 -2.97 9.77
C LEU A 55 0.71 -4.08 9.60
N LEU A 56 -0.45 -3.88 10.21
CA LEU A 56 -1.68 -4.51 9.77
C LEU A 56 -2.40 -3.51 8.85
N VAL A 57 -2.61 -3.92 7.60
CA VAL A 57 -3.32 -3.12 6.59
C VAL A 57 -4.53 -3.90 6.14
N TRP A 58 -5.68 -3.23 6.07
CA TRP A 58 -6.90 -3.83 5.54
C TRP A 58 -7.66 -2.83 4.68
N ALA A 59 -8.31 -3.37 3.67
CA ALA A 59 -9.19 -2.64 2.78
C ALA A 59 -10.63 -3.13 2.93
N VAL A 60 -11.59 -2.22 3.00
CA VAL A 60 -13.02 -2.53 3.14
C VAL A 60 -13.86 -1.74 2.13
N PRO A 61 -14.81 -2.37 1.42
CA PRO A 61 -15.18 -3.79 1.46
C PRO A 61 -14.12 -4.72 0.83
N ALA A 62 -14.33 -6.03 0.89
CA ALA A 62 -13.46 -7.02 0.26
C ALA A 62 -13.46 -6.90 -1.29
N GLY A 63 -12.41 -7.40 -1.93
CA GLY A 63 -12.25 -7.42 -3.39
C GLY A 63 -10.82 -7.11 -3.84
N LEU A 64 -10.09 -6.30 -3.06
CA LEU A 64 -8.72 -5.88 -3.37
C LEU A 64 -7.73 -7.07 -3.38
N GLU A 65 -8.01 -8.15 -2.65
CA GLU A 65 -7.20 -9.37 -2.68
C GLU A 65 -7.03 -9.96 -4.10
N LYS A 66 -8.00 -9.72 -4.99
CA LYS A 66 -7.96 -10.16 -6.39
C LYS A 66 -6.93 -9.40 -7.22
N PHE A 67 -6.71 -8.11 -6.92
CA PHE A 67 -5.66 -7.31 -7.55
C PHE A 67 -4.28 -7.90 -7.26
N PHE A 68 -4.01 -8.21 -5.98
CA PHE A 68 -2.76 -8.85 -5.59
C PHE A 68 -2.62 -10.25 -6.21
N ALA A 69 -3.72 -11.01 -6.34
CA ALA A 69 -3.71 -12.31 -6.99
C ALA A 69 -3.36 -12.23 -8.50
N GLU A 70 -3.87 -11.24 -9.23
CA GLU A 70 -3.53 -11.02 -10.65
C GLU A 70 -2.10 -10.47 -10.83
N LEU A 71 -1.60 -9.71 -9.85
CA LEU A 71 -0.23 -9.22 -9.83
C LEU A 71 0.80 -10.29 -9.52
N ARG A 72 0.42 -11.39 -8.83
CA ARG A 72 1.37 -12.35 -8.27
C ARG A 72 2.44 -12.75 -9.29
N GLY A 73 3.69 -12.42 -8.94
CA GLY A 73 4.86 -13.19 -9.35
C GLY A 73 5.06 -14.41 -8.43
N SER A 74 6.18 -15.11 -8.59
CA SER A 74 6.54 -16.21 -7.69
C SER A 74 6.73 -15.68 -6.26
N PRO A 75 6.12 -16.30 -5.23
CA PRO A 75 6.34 -15.90 -3.85
C PRO A 75 7.83 -16.03 -3.51
N PRO A 76 8.40 -15.10 -2.71
CA PRO A 76 9.78 -15.23 -2.27
C PRO A 76 9.94 -16.51 -1.44
N VAL A 77 10.93 -17.32 -1.81
CA VAL A 77 11.27 -18.54 -1.09
C VAL A 77 11.97 -18.14 0.23
N GLY A 78 11.51 -18.72 1.34
CA GLY A 78 12.21 -18.60 2.64
C GLY A 78 12.11 -17.26 3.35
N GLY A 79 11.11 -16.41 3.02
CA GLY A 79 10.90 -15.13 3.72
C GLY A 79 11.92 -14.04 3.36
N ALA A 80 12.67 -14.23 2.28
CA ALA A 80 13.53 -13.18 1.74
C ALA A 80 12.70 -11.96 1.32
N MET A 81 13.26 -10.76 1.51
CA MET A 81 12.67 -9.55 0.97
C MET A 81 12.54 -9.67 -0.55
N PRO A 82 11.40 -9.31 -1.15
CA PRO A 82 11.26 -9.31 -2.60
C PRO A 82 12.27 -8.33 -3.21
N ALA A 83 12.80 -8.68 -4.38
CA ALA A 83 13.64 -7.78 -5.15
C ALA A 83 12.86 -6.52 -5.53
N THR A 84 13.59 -5.43 -5.80
CA THR A 84 12.99 -4.21 -6.36
C THR A 84 12.23 -4.55 -7.65
N PRO A 85 10.97 -4.12 -7.81
CA PRO A 85 10.22 -4.37 -9.03
C PRO A 85 10.92 -3.81 -10.27
N THR A 86 10.95 -4.60 -11.34
CA THR A 86 11.43 -4.19 -12.66
C THR A 86 10.49 -3.18 -13.31
N PRO A 87 10.94 -2.38 -14.30
CA PRO A 87 10.06 -1.49 -15.06
C PRO A 87 8.89 -2.22 -15.72
N GLN A 88 9.07 -3.46 -16.15
CA GLN A 88 8.00 -4.27 -16.74
C GLN A 88 6.94 -4.67 -15.71
N GLU A 89 7.34 -5.04 -14.49
CA GLU A 89 6.42 -5.33 -13.39
C GLU A 89 5.67 -4.09 -12.95
N ILE A 90 6.34 -2.93 -12.90
CA ILE A 90 5.70 -1.64 -12.63
C ILE A 90 4.68 -1.31 -13.74
N ALA A 91 5.04 -1.47 -15.02
CA ALA A 91 4.13 -1.21 -16.13
C ALA A 91 2.91 -2.13 -16.09
N ARG A 92 3.10 -3.43 -15.78
CA ARG A 92 1.99 -4.38 -15.58
C ARG A 92 1.09 -3.94 -14.43
N LEU A 93 1.66 -3.52 -13.30
CA LEU A 93 0.91 -3.01 -12.16
C LEU A 93 0.04 -1.82 -12.54
N LEU A 94 0.63 -0.82 -13.18
CA LEU A 94 -0.09 0.37 -13.65
C LEU A 94 -1.23 0.02 -14.62
N ALA A 95 -1.00 -0.96 -15.51
CA ALA A 95 -2.01 -1.37 -16.49
C ALA A 95 -3.21 -2.10 -15.87
N ILE A 96 -3.01 -2.88 -14.79
CA ILE A 96 -4.11 -3.66 -14.19
C ILE A 96 -4.84 -2.93 -13.05
N ALA A 97 -4.19 -1.96 -12.39
CA ALA A 97 -4.76 -1.23 -11.25
C ALA A 97 -6.20 -0.69 -11.51
N PRO A 98 -6.50 -0.07 -12.67
CA PRO A 98 -7.83 0.46 -12.94
C PRO A 98 -8.95 -0.59 -12.97
N LYS A 99 -8.67 -1.84 -13.37
CA LYS A 99 -9.65 -2.95 -13.35
C LYS A 99 -10.22 -3.19 -11.93
N TYR A 100 -9.39 -2.90 -10.94
CA TYR A 100 -9.68 -3.08 -9.52
C TYR A 100 -10.12 -1.79 -8.82
N GLY A 101 -10.37 -0.71 -9.56
CA GLY A 101 -10.78 0.57 -8.98
C GLY A 101 -9.63 1.32 -8.31
N LEU A 102 -8.38 1.05 -8.70
CA LEU A 102 -7.20 1.75 -8.23
C LEU A 102 -6.71 2.73 -9.30
N GLU A 103 -6.43 3.97 -8.89
CA GLU A 103 -5.68 4.93 -9.69
C GLU A 103 -4.31 5.18 -9.02
N ILE A 104 -3.23 4.98 -9.80
CA ILE A 104 -1.86 5.21 -9.35
C ILE A 104 -1.43 6.60 -9.80
N LEU A 105 -1.36 7.52 -8.84
CA LEU A 105 -0.97 8.89 -9.08
C LEU A 105 0.54 9.04 -8.98
N ALA A 106 1.12 9.80 -9.91
CA ALA A 106 2.53 10.19 -9.86
C ALA A 106 2.86 10.84 -8.50
N PRO A 107 4.10 10.68 -8.01
CA PRO A 107 4.58 11.49 -6.88
C PRO A 107 4.41 12.97 -7.22
N ARG A 108 3.87 13.75 -6.28
CA ARG A 108 3.92 15.22 -6.37
C ARG A 108 5.22 15.72 -5.77
#